data_AF-A0A1V4ES69-F1
#
_entry.id   AF-A0A1V4ES69-F1
#
_cell.length_a   1.000
_cell.length_b   1.000
_cell.length_c   1.000
_cell.angle_alpha   90.00
_cell.angle_beta   90.00
_cell.angle_gamma   90.00
#
_symmetry.space_group_name_H-M   'P 1'
#
loop_
_entity.id
_entity.type
_entity.pdbx_description
1 polymer ?
#
loop_
_entity_poly.entity_id
_entity_poly.type
_entity_poly.pdbx_seq_one_letter_code
_entity_poly.pdbx_strand_id
1 'polypeptide(L)'
;MTLRCTTNLAPRHPCQRKVSPVIVEWCVANAISEKASELEALGHLSYAYDAIEYPCLDHCDLCVQTPYLLIDGKLLEDPDPDALFKRVVAQFAREQRELADAAVDGCGES
;
A
#
# COMPACT_ATOMS: atom_id res chain seq x y z
N MET A 1 19.10 26.26 -45.14
CA MET A 1 18.11 25.29 -44.61
C MET A 1 18.51 23.92 -45.15
N THR A 2 18.75 22.86 -44.37
CA THR A 2 17.93 22.35 -43.26
C THR A 2 18.83 21.47 -42.37
N LEU A 3 18.94 21.79 -41.08
CA LEU A 3 19.61 20.94 -40.09
C LEU A 3 18.70 19.74 -39.79
N ARG A 4 19.15 18.52 -40.09
CA ARG A 4 18.50 17.29 -39.60
C ARG A 4 18.85 17.13 -38.13
N CYS A 5 17.97 17.58 -37.25
CA CYS A 5 17.95 17.18 -35.85
C CYS A 5 17.40 15.74 -35.77
N THR A 6 18.25 14.73 -35.93
CA THR A 6 17.92 13.33 -35.62
C THR A 6 18.53 12.93 -34.30
N THR A 7 17.98 13.47 -33.22
CA THR A 7 18.09 12.87 -31.88
C THR A 7 16.78 13.14 -31.18
N ASN A 8 15.76 12.37 -31.54
CA ASN A 8 14.60 12.19 -30.68
C ASN A 8 15.05 11.33 -29.49
N LEU A 9 15.75 11.97 -28.56
CA LEU A 9 16.08 11.39 -27.26
C LEU A 9 14.80 11.47 -26.42
N ALA A 10 13.82 10.63 -26.76
CA ALA A 10 12.71 10.38 -25.87
C ALA A 10 13.31 9.82 -24.56
N PRO A 11 12.95 10.36 -23.38
CA PRO A 11 13.43 9.81 -22.13
C PRO A 11 12.96 8.36 -22.06
N ARG A 12 13.92 7.43 -22.12
CA ARG A 12 13.72 6.02 -21.81
C ARG A 12 13.25 5.96 -20.36
N HIS A 13 11.95 6.04 -20.14
CA HIS A 13 11.37 5.76 -18.84
C HIS A 13 11.66 4.27 -18.59
N PRO A 14 12.52 3.92 -17.63
CA PRO A 14 12.66 2.53 -17.27
C PRO A 14 11.30 2.11 -16.71
N CYS A 15 10.70 1.12 -17.35
CA CYS A 15 9.73 0.18 -16.77
C CYS A 15 8.96 0.76 -15.56
N GLN A 16 7.99 1.64 -15.79
CA GLN A 16 6.99 2.00 -14.78
C GLN A 16 6.10 0.76 -14.60
N ARG A 17 6.63 -0.27 -13.96
CA ARG A 17 5.88 -1.46 -13.58
C ARG A 17 4.86 -0.96 -12.57
N LYS A 18 3.63 -0.74 -13.05
CA LYS A 18 2.49 -0.36 -12.20
C LYS A 18 2.19 -1.54 -11.29
N VAL A 19 2.92 -1.62 -10.19
CA VAL A 19 2.46 -2.34 -9.01
C VAL A 19 1.34 -1.46 -8.48
N SER A 20 0.10 -1.92 -8.57
CA SER A 20 -0.98 -1.28 -7.84
C SER A 20 -0.65 -1.43 -6.37
N PRO A 21 -0.47 -0.32 -5.63
CA PRO A 21 -0.21 -0.41 -4.20
C PRO A 21 -1.41 -1.05 -3.53
N VAL A 22 -1.17 -1.97 -2.58
CA VAL A 22 -2.22 -2.47 -1.68
C VAL A 22 -2.79 -1.28 -0.92
N ILE A 23 -4.11 -1.14 -0.84
CA ILE A 23 -4.72 -0.01 -0.14
C ILE A 23 -5.14 -0.44 1.25
N VAL A 24 -4.73 0.32 2.26
CA VAL A 24 -5.05 0.11 3.68
C VAL A 24 -5.88 1.27 4.17
N GLU A 25 -7.06 0.99 4.68
CA GLU A 25 -8.05 2.02 5.05
C GLU A 25 -8.52 1.80 6.49
N TRP A 26 -8.68 2.89 7.25
CA TRP A 26 -9.23 2.85 8.62
C TRP A 26 -10.11 4.06 8.94
N CYS A 27 -10.90 3.91 9.99
CA CYS A 27 -11.66 5.02 10.58
C CYS A 27 -10.87 5.71 11.68
N VAL A 28 -10.85 7.05 11.64
CA VAL A 28 -10.33 7.90 12.75
C VAL A 28 -10.97 7.55 14.09
N ALA A 29 -12.27 7.20 14.07
CA ALA A 29 -13.02 6.89 15.28
C ALA A 29 -12.80 5.46 15.81
N ASN A 30 -12.16 4.56 15.06
CA ASN A 30 -11.97 3.18 15.49
C ASN A 30 -10.77 3.06 16.44
N ALA A 31 -10.82 2.07 17.34
CA ALA A 31 -9.77 1.82 18.33
C ALA A 31 -8.39 1.52 17.72
N ILE A 32 -8.30 1.17 16.41
CA ILE A 32 -7.03 0.97 15.72
C ILE A 32 -6.32 2.28 15.33
N SER A 33 -7.02 3.43 15.35
CA SER A 33 -6.58 4.66 14.68
C SER A 33 -5.16 5.08 15.05
N GLU A 34 -4.81 5.11 16.34
CA GLU A 34 -3.47 5.53 16.77
C GLU A 34 -2.34 4.65 16.19
N LYS A 35 -2.57 3.34 16.10
CA LYS A 35 -1.64 2.38 15.48
C LYS A 35 -1.61 2.55 13.96
N ALA A 36 -2.79 2.72 13.36
CA ALA A 36 -2.95 2.78 11.92
C ALA A 36 -2.29 4.03 11.32
N SER A 37 -2.24 5.15 12.05
CA SER A 37 -1.46 6.33 11.64
C SER A 37 0.04 6.03 11.47
N GLU A 38 0.60 5.02 12.15
CA GLU A 38 1.98 4.58 11.91
C GLU A 38 2.13 3.91 10.52
N LEU A 39 1.08 3.25 10.01
CA LEU A 39 1.09 2.66 8.66
C LEU A 39 1.17 3.73 7.57
N GLU A 40 0.54 4.89 7.78
CA GLU A 40 0.63 6.05 6.87
C GLU A 40 2.08 6.51 6.71
N ALA A 41 2.75 6.74 7.83
CA ALA A 41 4.15 7.16 7.86
C ALA A 41 5.08 6.14 7.17
N LEU A 42 4.81 4.85 7.37
CA LEU A 42 5.55 3.76 6.72
C LEU A 42 5.22 3.64 5.21
N GLY A 43 3.97 3.88 4.81
CA GLY A 43 3.52 3.87 3.42
C GLY A 43 4.21 4.94 2.60
N HIS A 44 4.41 6.14 3.15
CA HIS A 44 5.18 7.20 2.46
C HIS A 44 6.64 6.82 2.16
N LEU A 45 7.22 5.88 2.91
CA LEU A 45 8.59 5.41 2.69
C LEU A 45 8.69 4.27 1.66
N SER A 46 7.57 3.64 1.28
CA SER A 46 7.57 2.46 0.38
C SER A 46 6.47 2.52 -0.67
N TYR A 47 6.77 2.20 -1.93
CA TYR A 47 5.76 2.11 -3.00
C TYR A 47 4.90 0.82 -2.94
N ALA A 48 4.93 0.08 -1.83
CA ALA A 48 4.31 -1.25 -1.77
C ALA A 48 2.82 -1.20 -1.40
N TYR A 49 2.43 -0.23 -0.58
CA TYR A 49 1.06 -0.06 -0.13
C TYR A 49 0.78 1.43 0.09
N ASP A 50 -0.49 1.80 -0.01
CA ASP A 50 -1.02 3.11 0.30
C ASP A 50 -1.90 3.00 1.55
N ALA A 51 -1.83 3.99 2.43
CA ALA A 51 -2.53 3.98 3.70
C ALA A 51 -3.36 5.26 3.81
N ILE A 52 -4.68 5.10 3.89
CA ILE A 52 -5.64 6.18 3.79
C ILE A 52 -6.52 6.22 5.04
N GLU A 53 -6.49 7.35 5.71
CA GLU A 53 -7.36 7.64 6.83
C GLU A 53 -8.70 8.20 6.37
N TYR A 54 -9.81 7.65 6.87
CA TYR A 54 -11.16 8.16 6.63
C TYR A 54 -11.87 8.53 7.93
N PRO A 55 -12.73 9.57 7.93
CA PRO A 55 -13.58 9.87 9.09
C PRO A 55 -14.53 8.72 9.44
N CYS A 56 -15.05 8.04 8.42
CA CYS A 56 -15.97 6.91 8.55
C CYS A 56 -15.92 6.02 7.29
N LEU A 57 -15.96 4.70 7.48
CA LEU A 57 -15.99 3.66 6.43
C LEU A 57 -17.35 2.93 6.38
N ASP A 58 -18.39 3.52 6.98
CA ASP A 58 -19.76 2.95 7.05
C ASP A 58 -19.88 1.61 7.83
N HIS A 59 -18.82 1.18 8.52
CA HIS A 59 -18.83 0.00 9.41
C HIS A 59 -19.06 0.39 10.88
N CYS A 60 -20.05 1.24 11.16
CA CYS A 60 -20.27 1.82 12.49
C CYS A 60 -20.49 0.79 13.60
N ASP A 61 -21.29 -0.26 13.34
CA ASP A 61 -21.53 -1.32 14.32
C ASP A 61 -20.23 -2.02 14.71
N LEU A 62 -19.36 -2.25 13.73
CA LEU A 62 -18.06 -2.88 13.93
C LEU A 62 -17.07 -1.93 14.62
N CYS A 63 -17.09 -0.66 14.23
CA CYS A 63 -16.21 0.38 14.74
C CYS A 63 -16.24 0.51 16.27
N VAL A 64 -17.42 0.30 16.86
CA VAL A 64 -17.63 0.33 18.31
C VAL A 64 -17.28 -1.02 18.97
N GLN A 65 -17.40 -2.13 18.25
CA GLN A 65 -17.24 -3.47 18.81
C GLN A 65 -15.80 -3.96 18.80
N THR A 66 -15.05 -3.72 17.72
CA THR A 66 -13.71 -4.28 17.53
C THR A 66 -12.82 -3.39 16.67
N PRO A 67 -11.50 -3.36 16.94
CA PRO A 67 -10.52 -2.85 16.00
C PRO A 67 -10.64 -3.55 14.63
N TYR A 68 -10.61 -2.76 13.55
CA TYR A 68 -10.63 -3.30 12.19
C TYR A 68 -9.87 -2.43 11.19
N LEU A 69 -9.40 -3.04 10.10
CA LEU A 69 -8.79 -2.40 8.94
C LEU A 69 -9.45 -2.93 7.66
N LEU A 70 -9.49 -2.09 6.62
CA LEU A 70 -9.81 -2.52 5.26
C LEU A 70 -8.50 -2.65 4.47
N ILE A 71 -8.27 -3.81 3.88
CA ILE A 71 -7.10 -4.09 3.03
C ILE A 71 -7.61 -4.50 1.65
N ASP A 72 -7.44 -3.65 0.64
CA ASP A 72 -8.04 -3.79 -0.69
C ASP A 72 -9.56 -4.07 -0.62
N GLY A 73 -10.26 -3.35 0.26
CA GLY A 73 -11.69 -3.54 0.50
C GLY A 73 -12.06 -4.81 1.28
N LYS A 74 -11.08 -5.61 1.76
CA LYS A 74 -11.32 -6.75 2.64
C LYS A 74 -11.23 -6.33 4.09
N LEU A 75 -12.25 -6.69 4.86
CA LEU A 75 -12.31 -6.42 6.29
C LEU A 75 -11.40 -7.39 7.06
N LEU A 76 -10.53 -6.84 7.92
CA LEU A 76 -9.68 -7.59 8.84
C LEU A 76 -9.87 -7.05 10.26
N GLU A 77 -10.15 -7.94 11.20
CA GLU A 77 -10.55 -7.58 12.56
C GLU A 77 -9.65 -8.26 13.60
N ASP A 78 -9.48 -7.64 14.76
CA ASP A 78 -8.95 -8.28 15.96
C ASP A 78 -9.44 -7.61 17.24
N PRO A 79 -9.63 -8.34 18.35
CA PRO A 79 -9.87 -7.72 19.65
C PRO A 79 -8.69 -6.90 20.17
N ASP A 80 -7.45 -7.21 19.78
CA ASP A 80 -6.25 -6.48 20.19
C ASP A 80 -5.70 -5.63 19.02
N PRO A 81 -5.74 -4.28 19.13
CA PRO A 81 -5.26 -3.40 18.06
C PRO A 81 -3.76 -3.59 17.77
N ASP A 82 -2.96 -3.92 18.79
CA ASP A 82 -1.53 -4.20 18.60
C ASP A 82 -1.31 -5.49 17.79
N ALA A 83 -2.10 -6.53 18.08
CA ALA A 83 -2.04 -7.79 17.34
C ALA A 83 -2.51 -7.61 15.89
N LEU A 84 -3.58 -6.83 15.66
CA LEU A 84 -4.06 -6.51 14.32
C LEU A 84 -2.96 -5.82 13.50
N PHE A 85 -2.39 -4.75 14.04
CA PHE A 85 -1.32 -4.00 13.39
C PHE A 85 -0.11 -4.89 13.06
N LYS A 86 0.38 -5.68 14.02
CA LYS A 86 1.52 -6.59 13.80
C LYS A 86 1.26 -7.61 12.71
N ARG A 87 0.04 -8.16 12.62
CA ARG A 87 -0.32 -9.10 11.56
C ARG A 87 -0.30 -8.45 10.19
N VAL A 88 -0.84 -7.24 10.08
CA VAL A 88 -0.88 -6.47 8.84
C VAL A 88 0.53 -6.11 8.37
N VAL A 89 1.36 -5.56 9.25
CA VAL A 89 2.77 -5.26 8.94
C VAL A 89 3.53 -6.53 8.53
N ALA A 90 3.35 -7.63 9.24
CA ALA A 90 3.97 -8.90 8.90
C ALA A 90 3.49 -9.43 7.55
N GLN A 91 2.24 -9.19 7.17
CA GLN A 91 1.69 -9.56 5.87
C GLN A 91 2.31 -8.74 4.75
N PHE A 92 2.35 -7.41 4.87
CA PHE A 92 2.99 -6.56 3.87
C PHE A 92 4.47 -6.88 3.71
N ALA A 93 5.19 -7.16 4.81
CA ALA A 93 6.60 -7.56 4.72
C ALA A 93 6.82 -8.87 3.94
N ARG A 94 5.86 -9.81 3.94
CA ARG A 94 5.92 -11.04 3.14
C ARG A 94 5.61 -10.75 1.68
N GLU A 95 4.50 -10.06 1.42
CA GLU A 95 4.06 -9.69 0.07
C GLU A 95 5.12 -8.82 -0.63
N GLN A 96 5.77 -7.90 0.09
CA GLN A 96 6.89 -7.10 -0.42
C GLN A 96 8.09 -7.95 -0.83
N ARG A 97 8.42 -9.02 -0.10
CA ARG A 97 9.53 -9.91 -0.49
C ARG A 97 9.18 -10.68 -1.75
N GLU A 98 7.96 -11.21 -1.83
CA GLU A 98 7.47 -11.92 -3.01
C GLU A 98 7.42 -10.99 -4.23
N LEU A 99 6.95 -9.74 -4.06
CA LEU A 99 6.98 -8.73 -5.12
C LEU A 99 8.41 -8.30 -5.48
N ALA A 100 9.32 -8.18 -4.51
CA ALA A 100 10.71 -7.86 -4.77
C ALA A 100 11.41 -8.99 -5.55
N ASP A 101 11.12 -10.24 -5.23
CA ASP A 101 11.64 -11.41 -5.95
C ASP A 101 11.07 -11.46 -7.38
N ALA A 102 9.75 -11.25 -7.55
CA ALA A 102 9.13 -11.13 -8.87
C ALA A 102 9.57 -9.87 -9.65
N ALA A 103 10.04 -8.83 -8.96
CA ALA A 103 10.59 -7.64 -9.59
C ALA A 103 11.88 -7.96 -10.36
N VAL A 104 12.71 -8.87 -9.83
CA VAL A 104 14.01 -9.26 -10.41
C VAL A 104 13.84 -10.07 -11.69
N ASP A 105 12.80 -10.90 -11.81
CA ASP A 105 12.54 -11.74 -13.00
C ASP A 105 12.00 -10.99 -14.23
N GLY A 106 11.65 -9.71 -14.09
CA GLY A 106 11.09 -8.91 -15.21
C GLY A 106 12.10 -8.08 -16.01
N CYS A 107 13.41 -8.27 -15.78
CA CYS A 107 14.49 -7.55 -16.48
C CYS A 107 15.25 -8.48 -17.45
N GLY A 108 14.55 -8.99 -18.45
CA GLY A 108 15.01 -9.72 -19.63
C GLY A 108 13.75 -10.22 -20.35
N GLU A 109 13.52 -10.09 -21.65
CA GLU A 109 14.36 -9.90 -22.82
C GLU A 109 13.59 -9.11 -23.88
N SER A 110 14.26 -8.20 -24.59
CA SER A 110 14.16 -7.90 -26.04
C SER A 110 14.76 -6.52 -26.35
#